data_AF-A0A969CZN5-F1
#
_entry.id   AF-A0A969CZN5-F1
#
_cell.length_a   1.000
_cell.length_b   1.000
_cell.length_c   1.000
_cell.angle_alpha   90.00
_cell.angle_beta   90.00
_cell.angle_gamma   90.00
#
_symmetry.space_group_name_H-M   'P 1'
#
loop_
_entity.id
_entity.type
_entity.pdbx_description
1 polymer ?
#
loop_
_entity_poly.entity_id
_entity_poly.type
_entity_poly.pdbx_seq_one_letter_code
_entity_poly.pdbx_strand_id
1 'polypeptide(L)'
;MKRPENRVWASPDGKVARISGKLTDMGSRKSLEKLERFQHWLASTQESHLLRAKPTGTSLLIDQNNLHLSTSIIEGLLVAFLVIAAISGLMFRSWRMMLIALVPNIIPLLAIACLMGLTRIDLKLSTSIIFTIAFGIAVDDTIHFISKLRIELGKGRSILYAVRRSYLSTGKAIIITTLILSGGFLTLIFSSFGGTY
;
A
#
# COMPACT_ATOMS: atom_id res chain seq x y z
N MET A 1 8.18 42.79 -21.57
CA MET A 1 8.87 43.42 -20.44
C MET A 1 8.67 42.53 -19.20
N LYS A 2 9.65 41.68 -18.88
CA LYS A 2 9.58 40.68 -17.79
C LYS A 2 9.72 41.39 -16.44
N ARG A 3 8.75 41.24 -15.53
CA ARG A 3 8.87 41.74 -14.16
C ARG A 3 9.86 40.87 -13.36
N PRO A 4 10.77 41.45 -12.57
CA PRO A 4 11.78 40.71 -11.84
C PRO A 4 11.17 39.90 -10.69
N GLU A 5 11.67 38.68 -10.52
CA GLU A 5 11.30 37.68 -9.50
C GLU A 5 11.73 38.06 -8.07
N ASN A 6 11.43 39.30 -7.64
CA ASN A 6 11.75 39.75 -6.29
C ASN A 6 10.73 39.19 -5.28
N ARG A 7 11.04 37.98 -4.81
CA ARG A 7 10.79 37.39 -3.48
C ARG A 7 10.03 38.30 -2.49
N VAL A 8 8.70 38.25 -2.48
CA VAL A 8 7.92 38.84 -1.39
C VAL A 8 7.72 37.77 -0.31
N TRP A 9 8.62 37.75 0.67
CA TRP A 9 8.54 36.88 1.84
C TRP A 9 7.45 37.29 2.82
N ALA A 10 6.82 38.46 2.62
CA ALA A 10 5.74 38.98 3.44
C ALA A 10 4.52 39.37 2.59
N SER A 11 3.33 39.32 3.15
CA SER A 11 2.12 39.76 2.47
C SER A 11 2.11 41.30 2.35
N PRO A 12 1.41 41.89 1.35
CA PRO A 12 1.37 43.34 1.16
C PRO A 12 0.81 44.14 2.35
N ASP A 13 -0.01 43.48 3.18
CA ASP A 13 -0.58 44.00 4.42
C ASP A 13 0.31 43.76 5.66
N GLY A 14 1.49 43.14 5.48
CA GLY A 14 2.48 42.90 6.54
C GLY A 14 2.09 41.84 7.57
N LYS A 15 0.94 41.17 7.41
CA LYS A 15 0.38 40.25 8.40
C LYS A 15 0.91 38.81 8.30
N VAL A 16 1.43 38.42 7.15
CA VAL A 16 1.89 37.05 6.91
C VAL A 16 3.30 37.10 6.36
N ALA A 17 4.21 36.32 6.95
CA ALA A 17 5.52 36.06 6.38
C ALA A 17 5.69 34.56 6.09
N ARG A 18 6.30 34.23 4.95
CA ARG A 18 6.73 32.87 4.60
C ARG A 18 8.23 32.77 4.90
N ILE A 19 8.68 31.61 5.36
CA ILE A 19 10.09 31.23 5.43
C ILE A 19 10.16 29.83 4.79
N SER A 20 11.17 29.59 3.95
CA SER A 20 11.35 28.32 3.24
C SER A 20 12.79 27.88 3.31
N GLY A 21 13.00 26.60 3.60
CA GLY A 21 14.31 25.95 3.58
C GLY A 21 14.19 24.55 2.99
N LYS A 22 15.34 23.98 2.60
CA LYS A 22 15.42 22.58 2.18
C LYS A 22 15.90 21.74 3.36
N LEU A 23 15.29 20.58 3.53
CA LEU A 23 15.65 19.59 4.55
C LEU A 23 16.16 18.35 3.83
N THR A 24 17.16 17.69 4.39
CA THR A 24 17.57 16.36 3.95
C THR A 24 16.43 15.38 4.22
N ASP A 25 16.14 14.51 3.26
CA ASP A 25 15.19 13.41 3.47
C ASP A 25 15.75 12.46 4.54
N MET A 26 15.00 12.32 5.64
CA MET A 26 15.33 11.46 6.77
C MET A 26 14.27 10.39 6.99
N GLY A 27 13.32 10.25 6.05
CA GLY A 27 12.12 9.43 6.16
C GLY A 27 10.98 10.12 6.90
N SER A 28 9.76 9.88 6.42
CA SER A 28 8.56 10.62 6.82
C SER A 28 8.27 10.61 8.32
N ARG A 29 8.51 9.49 9.01
CA ARG A 29 8.35 9.40 10.47
C ARG A 29 9.28 10.35 11.23
N LYS A 30 10.58 10.33 10.91
CA LYS A 30 11.58 11.19 11.58
C LYS A 30 11.39 12.65 11.22
N SER A 31 11.01 12.95 9.97
CA SER A 31 10.69 14.30 9.51
C SER A 31 9.53 14.88 10.30
N LEU A 32 8.45 14.12 10.49
CA LEU A 32 7.28 14.54 11.26
C LEU A 32 7.57 14.68 12.76
N GLU A 33 8.31 13.76 13.38
CA GLU A 33 8.75 13.88 14.77
C GLU A 33 9.63 15.13 15.01
N LYS A 34 10.48 15.52 14.05
CA LYS A 34 11.25 16.77 14.13
C LYS A 34 10.33 17.98 13.96
N LEU A 35 9.35 17.89 13.08
CA LEU A 35 8.39 18.97 12.88
C LEU A 35 7.54 19.23 14.12
N GLU A 36 7.05 18.17 14.78
CA GLU A 36 6.32 18.29 16.04
C GLU A 36 7.18 18.93 17.12
N ARG A 37 8.44 18.49 17.28
CA ARG A 37 9.39 19.13 18.21
C ARG A 37 9.60 20.61 17.91
N PHE A 38 9.72 20.96 16.63
CA PHE A 38 9.86 22.36 16.21
C PHE A 38 8.59 23.17 16.50
N GLN A 39 7.41 22.61 16.27
CA GLN A 39 6.13 23.25 16.62
C GLN A 39 5.98 23.42 18.13
N HIS A 40 6.37 22.43 18.93
CA HIS A 40 6.38 22.54 20.38
C HIS A 40 7.34 23.62 20.87
N TRP A 41 8.55 23.69 20.30
CA TRP A 41 9.52 24.74 20.62
C TRP A 41 9.00 26.15 20.26
N LEU A 42 8.34 26.29 19.10
CA LEU A 42 7.68 27.53 18.70
C LEU A 42 6.57 27.93 19.68
N ALA A 43 5.74 26.96 20.11
CA ALA A 43 4.65 27.19 21.05
C ALA A 43 5.16 27.56 22.47
N SER A 44 6.31 27.00 22.90
CA SER A 44 6.93 27.32 24.19
C SER A 44 7.68 28.66 24.22
N THR A 45 7.85 29.32 23.08
CA THR A 45 8.53 30.62 23.02
C THR A 45 7.57 31.74 23.45
N GLN A 46 8.06 32.72 24.22
CA GLN A 46 7.30 33.79 24.89
C GLN A 46 6.45 34.67 23.94
N GLU A 47 6.78 34.66 22.65
CA GLU A 47 6.10 35.38 21.56
C GLU A 47 4.91 34.61 20.93
N SER A 48 4.54 33.43 21.46
CA SER A 48 3.51 32.56 20.86
C SER A 48 2.11 33.20 20.79
N HIS A 49 1.86 34.25 21.57
CA HIS A 49 0.63 35.04 21.54
C HIS A 49 0.59 36.08 20.39
N LEU A 50 1.74 36.44 19.81
CA LEU A 50 1.89 37.44 18.75
C LEU A 50 2.07 36.82 17.37
N LEU A 51 2.58 35.58 17.28
CA LEU A 51 2.95 34.94 16.02
C LEU A 51 2.34 33.53 15.88
N ARG A 52 1.51 33.34 14.84
CA ARG A 52 0.97 32.03 14.47
C ARG A 52 1.78 31.40 13.34
N ALA A 53 2.69 30.48 13.70
CA ALA A 53 3.46 29.73 12.71
C ALA A 53 2.70 28.49 12.22
N LYS A 54 2.58 28.32 10.90
CA LYS A 54 2.00 27.12 10.27
C LYS A 54 3.02 26.51 9.31
N PRO A 55 3.52 25.29 9.57
CA PRO A 55 4.37 24.61 8.60
C PRO A 55 3.55 24.20 7.38
N THR A 56 4.14 24.42 6.21
CA THR A 56 3.52 24.14 4.91
C THR A 56 4.61 23.69 3.94
N GLY A 57 4.21 23.11 2.81
CA GLY A 57 5.14 22.65 1.78
C GLY A 57 4.80 21.25 1.29
N THR A 58 5.23 20.93 0.08
CA THR A 58 4.97 19.64 -0.56
C THR A 58 5.63 18.48 0.19
N SER A 59 6.85 18.67 0.69
CA SER A 59 7.56 17.64 1.47
C SER A 59 6.79 17.22 2.72
N LEU A 60 6.17 18.17 3.44
CA LEU A 60 5.34 17.87 4.60
C LEU A 60 4.09 17.06 4.20
N LEU A 61 3.43 17.44 3.11
CA LEU A 61 2.26 16.73 2.61
C LEU A 61 2.62 15.30 2.20
N ILE A 62 3.76 15.12 1.52
CA ILE A 62 4.28 13.81 1.12
C ILE A 62 4.59 12.96 2.36
N ASP A 63 5.22 13.54 3.38
CA ASP A 63 5.54 12.81 4.61
C ASP A 63 4.29 12.36 5.38
N GLN A 64 3.30 13.24 5.53
CA GLN A 64 2.01 12.89 6.14
C GLN A 64 1.29 11.81 5.34
N ASN A 65 1.28 11.94 4.01
CA ASN A 65 0.65 10.97 3.13
C ASN A 65 1.33 9.60 3.23
N ASN A 66 2.66 9.53 3.17
CA ASN A 66 3.40 8.26 3.29
C ASN A 66 3.14 7.55 4.63
N LEU A 67 3.05 8.30 5.74
CA LEU A 67 2.68 7.70 7.03
C LEU A 67 1.24 7.15 7.02
N HIS A 68 0.28 7.95 6.57
CA HIS A 68 -1.12 7.52 6.48
C HIS A 68 -1.30 6.34 5.53
N LEU A 69 -0.52 6.26 4.45
CA LEU A 69 -0.56 5.15 3.51
C LEU A 69 -0.01 3.88 4.13
N SER A 70 1.12 3.96 4.82
CA SER A 70 1.69 2.80 5.51
C SER A 70 0.68 2.19 6.48
N THR A 71 -0.01 3.00 7.28
CA THR A 71 -1.05 2.52 8.20
C THR A 71 -2.28 2.01 7.46
N SER A 72 -2.75 2.73 6.43
CA SER A 72 -3.96 2.34 5.67
C SER A 72 -3.79 1.03 4.92
N ILE A 73 -2.60 0.72 4.39
CA ILE A 73 -2.32 -0.58 3.76
C ILE A 73 -2.43 -1.70 4.80
N ILE A 74 -1.83 -1.52 5.98
CA ILE A 74 -1.86 -2.54 7.04
C ILE A 74 -3.29 -2.77 7.51
N GLU A 75 -4.05 -1.70 7.77
CA GLU A 75 -5.46 -1.77 8.15
C GLU A 75 -6.31 -2.40 7.04
N GLY A 76 -6.11 -1.99 5.79
CA GLY A 76 -6.81 -2.54 4.63
C GLY A 76 -6.54 -4.02 4.42
N LEU A 77 -5.29 -4.45 4.54
CA LEU A 77 -4.91 -5.86 4.47
C LEU A 77 -5.50 -6.67 5.64
N LEU A 78 -5.53 -6.13 6.85
CA LEU A 78 -6.19 -6.75 8.01
C LEU A 78 -7.69 -6.94 7.77
N VAL A 79 -8.38 -5.89 7.32
CA VAL A 79 -9.82 -5.95 7.01
C VAL A 79 -10.07 -6.97 5.90
N ALA A 80 -9.29 -6.94 4.83
CA ALA A 80 -9.46 -7.85 3.71
C ALA A 80 -9.16 -9.31 4.13
N PHE A 81 -8.15 -9.54 4.95
CA PHE A 81 -7.85 -10.84 5.56
C PHE A 81 -9.02 -11.35 6.40
N LEU A 82 -9.64 -10.51 7.23
CA LEU A 82 -10.83 -10.88 8.01
C LEU A 82 -12.03 -11.23 7.12
N VAL A 83 -12.24 -10.49 6.03
CA VAL A 83 -13.29 -10.78 5.05
C VAL A 83 -13.07 -12.15 4.40
N ILE A 84 -11.84 -12.45 3.97
CA ILE A 84 -11.51 -13.75 3.36
C ILE A 84 -11.63 -14.88 4.37
N ALA A 85 -11.17 -14.66 5.61
CA ALA A 85 -11.33 -15.60 6.70
C ALA A 85 -12.82 -15.88 6.96
N ALA A 86 -13.67 -14.86 6.97
CA ALA A 86 -15.12 -15.02 7.12
C ALA A 86 -15.74 -15.79 5.96
N ILE A 87 -15.42 -15.43 4.71
CA ILE A 87 -15.94 -16.11 3.51
C ILE A 87 -15.49 -17.57 3.47
N SER A 88 -14.19 -17.84 3.64
CA SER A 88 -13.66 -19.20 3.64
C SER A 88 -14.13 -20.02 4.85
N GLY A 89 -14.27 -19.40 6.03
CA GLY A 89 -14.86 -20.01 7.22
C GLY A 89 -16.31 -20.43 7.00
N LEU A 90 -17.14 -19.55 6.43
CA LEU A 90 -18.53 -19.86 6.06
C LEU A 90 -18.60 -20.94 4.97
N MET A 91 -17.66 -20.90 4.01
CA MET A 91 -17.64 -21.85 2.91
C MET A 91 -17.22 -23.25 3.38
N PHE A 92 -16.17 -23.42 4.17
CA PHE A 92 -15.73 -24.76 4.57
C PHE A 92 -16.29 -25.26 5.90
N ARG A 93 -16.83 -24.37 6.74
CA ARG A 93 -17.14 -24.66 8.14
C ARG A 93 -15.97 -25.36 8.86
N SER A 94 -14.74 -25.07 8.45
CA SER A 94 -13.53 -25.74 8.92
C SER A 94 -12.37 -24.76 9.02
N TRP A 95 -11.88 -24.59 10.25
CA TRP A 95 -10.74 -23.73 10.55
C TRP A 95 -9.46 -24.14 9.81
N ARG A 96 -9.26 -25.46 9.60
CA ARG A 96 -8.10 -25.97 8.85
C ARG A 96 -8.11 -25.51 7.39
N MET A 97 -9.28 -25.57 6.75
CA MET A 97 -9.44 -25.13 5.36
C MET A 97 -9.34 -23.61 5.23
N MET A 98 -9.81 -22.88 6.24
CA MET A 98 -9.62 -21.42 6.33
C MET A 98 -8.14 -21.06 6.36
N LEU A 99 -7.33 -21.71 7.20
CA LEU A 99 -5.88 -21.46 7.23
C LEU A 99 -5.20 -21.80 5.90
N ILE A 100 -5.57 -22.93 5.27
CA ILE A 100 -5.04 -23.32 3.95
C ILE A 100 -5.38 -22.27 2.89
N ALA A 101 -6.53 -21.60 3.00
CA ALA A 101 -6.91 -20.49 2.12
C ALA A 101 -6.10 -19.21 2.37
N LEU A 102 -5.79 -18.91 3.62
CA LEU A 102 -5.17 -17.64 3.99
C LEU A 102 -3.65 -17.61 3.74
N VAL A 103 -2.97 -18.73 3.99
CA VAL A 103 -1.51 -18.85 3.83
C VAL A 103 -0.99 -18.41 2.44
N PRO A 104 -1.53 -18.90 1.31
CA PRO A 104 -1.01 -18.53 -0.01
C PRO A 104 -1.15 -17.04 -0.34
N ASN A 105 -2.11 -16.34 0.28
CA ASN A 105 -2.30 -14.90 0.06
C ASN A 105 -1.22 -14.02 0.69
N ILE A 106 -0.52 -14.52 1.72
CA ILE A 106 0.56 -13.78 2.39
C ILE A 106 1.85 -13.85 1.57
N ILE A 107 2.08 -14.97 0.86
CA ILE A 107 3.28 -15.21 0.05
C ILE A 107 3.59 -14.06 -0.93
N PRO A 108 2.65 -13.59 -1.79
CA PRO A 108 2.94 -12.51 -2.73
C PRO A 108 3.24 -11.18 -2.02
N LEU A 109 2.59 -10.88 -0.89
CA LEU A 109 2.86 -9.67 -0.11
C LEU A 109 4.27 -9.69 0.48
N LEU A 110 4.68 -10.83 1.03
CA LEU A 110 6.04 -11.01 1.54
C LEU A 110 7.06 -10.94 0.42
N ALA A 111 6.77 -11.48 -0.76
CA ALA A 111 7.65 -11.40 -1.92
C ALA A 111 7.87 -9.95 -2.36
N ILE A 112 6.81 -9.15 -2.43
CA ILE A 112 6.90 -7.71 -2.76
C ILE A 112 7.68 -6.96 -1.67
N ALA A 113 7.35 -7.17 -0.40
CA ALA A 113 8.04 -6.52 0.72
C ALA A 113 9.53 -6.89 0.77
N CYS A 114 9.86 -8.16 0.53
CA CYS A 114 11.24 -8.65 0.45
C CYS A 114 11.99 -7.99 -0.71
N LEU A 115 11.38 -7.96 -1.91
CA LEU A 115 11.98 -7.31 -3.07
C LEU A 115 12.23 -5.82 -2.82
N MET A 116 11.26 -5.10 -2.23
CA MET A 116 11.41 -3.70 -1.87
C MET A 116 12.52 -3.48 -0.84
N GLY A 117 12.61 -4.36 0.17
CA GLY A 117 13.67 -4.33 1.18
C GLY A 117 15.07 -4.56 0.58
N LEU A 118 15.20 -5.50 -0.34
CA LEU A 118 16.47 -5.81 -1.03
C LEU A 118 16.89 -4.70 -1.99
N THR A 119 15.94 -4.12 -2.72
CA THR A 119 16.18 -3.07 -3.73
C THR A 119 16.19 -1.65 -3.14
N ARG A 120 15.91 -1.50 -1.83
CA ARG A 120 15.76 -0.22 -1.13
C ARG A 120 14.74 0.71 -1.78
N ILE A 121 13.65 0.15 -2.29
CA ILE A 121 12.52 0.92 -2.81
C ILE A 121 11.64 1.33 -1.63
N ASP A 122 11.44 2.64 -1.48
CA ASP A 122 10.59 3.17 -0.41
C ASP A 122 9.11 2.83 -0.64
N LEU A 123 8.39 2.64 0.47
CA LEU A 123 6.95 2.53 0.45
C LEU A 123 6.34 3.94 0.29
N LYS A 124 5.86 4.22 -0.91
CA LYS A 124 5.20 5.46 -1.33
C LYS A 124 3.80 5.13 -1.86
N LEU A 125 3.00 6.16 -2.15
CA LEU A 125 1.67 5.99 -2.75
C LEU A 125 1.69 5.11 -4.00
N SER A 126 2.63 5.35 -4.92
CA SER A 126 2.74 4.56 -6.15
C SER A 126 3.07 3.08 -5.91
N THR A 127 3.99 2.79 -4.98
CA THR A 127 4.42 1.41 -4.68
C THR A 127 3.42 0.67 -3.79
N SER A 128 2.62 1.38 -2.98
CA SER A 128 1.55 0.81 -2.16
C SER A 128 0.46 0.11 -2.98
N ILE A 129 0.12 0.65 -4.14
CA ILE A 129 -0.92 0.11 -5.02
C ILE A 129 -0.60 -1.33 -5.44
N ILE A 130 0.69 -1.66 -5.56
CA ILE A 130 1.17 -2.99 -5.91
C ILE A 130 0.73 -4.02 -4.86
N PHE A 131 0.78 -3.69 -3.57
CA PHE A 131 0.32 -4.61 -2.51
C PHE A 131 -1.16 -4.90 -2.62
N THR A 132 -1.99 -3.88 -2.83
CA THR A 132 -3.44 -4.03 -2.96
C THR A 132 -3.81 -4.87 -4.19
N ILE A 133 -3.17 -4.61 -5.33
CA ILE A 133 -3.40 -5.37 -6.56
C ILE A 133 -2.97 -6.83 -6.36
N ALA A 134 -1.76 -7.06 -5.86
CA ALA A 134 -1.23 -8.41 -5.66
C ALA A 134 -2.09 -9.21 -4.68
N PHE A 135 -2.55 -8.57 -3.60
CA PHE A 135 -3.48 -9.18 -2.66
C PHE A 135 -4.79 -9.58 -3.34
N GLY A 136 -5.40 -8.66 -4.09
CA GLY A 136 -6.67 -8.93 -4.78
C GLY A 136 -6.59 -10.11 -5.73
N ILE A 137 -5.53 -10.19 -6.53
CA ILE A 137 -5.29 -11.31 -7.47
C ILE A 137 -5.12 -12.63 -6.71
N ALA A 138 -4.27 -12.66 -5.69
CA ALA A 138 -4.01 -13.87 -4.92
C ALA A 138 -5.29 -14.43 -4.26
N VAL A 139 -6.12 -13.54 -3.76
CA VAL A 139 -7.38 -13.86 -3.10
C VAL A 139 -8.41 -14.38 -4.10
N ASP A 140 -8.52 -13.76 -5.28
CA ASP A 140 -9.41 -14.22 -6.35
C ASP A 140 -9.04 -15.64 -6.80
N ASP A 141 -7.76 -15.88 -7.10
CA ASP A 141 -7.23 -17.18 -7.50
C ASP A 141 -7.51 -18.24 -6.41
N THR A 142 -7.28 -17.87 -5.15
CA THR A 142 -7.54 -18.73 -3.99
C THR A 142 -9.02 -19.08 -3.89
N ILE A 143 -9.93 -18.11 -3.95
CA ILE A 143 -11.38 -18.34 -3.85
C ILE A 143 -11.86 -19.25 -4.99
N HIS A 144 -11.42 -18.99 -6.22
CA HIS A 144 -11.76 -19.81 -7.37
C HIS A 144 -11.28 -21.26 -7.20
N PHE A 145 -10.03 -21.46 -6.81
CA PHE A 145 -9.44 -22.78 -6.62
C PHE A 145 -10.15 -23.55 -5.50
N ILE A 146 -10.35 -22.89 -4.37
CA ILE A 146 -10.89 -23.48 -3.16
C ILE A 146 -12.39 -23.78 -3.33
N SER A 147 -13.15 -22.91 -3.99
CA SER A 147 -14.56 -23.19 -4.35
C SER A 147 -14.68 -24.46 -5.18
N LYS A 148 -13.80 -24.64 -6.18
CA LYS A 148 -13.78 -25.86 -6.98
C LYS A 148 -13.42 -27.09 -6.14
N LEU A 149 -12.43 -26.97 -5.27
CA LEU A 149 -12.02 -28.03 -4.35
C LEU A 149 -13.18 -28.47 -3.47
N ARG A 150 -13.96 -27.53 -2.91
CA ARG A 150 -15.15 -27.84 -2.11
C ARG A 150 -16.17 -28.64 -2.91
N ILE A 151 -16.47 -28.21 -4.13
CA ILE A 151 -17.44 -28.88 -5.00
C ILE A 151 -16.99 -30.33 -5.30
N GLU A 152 -15.70 -30.56 -5.56
CA GLU A 152 -15.19 -31.90 -5.82
C GLU A 152 -15.14 -32.78 -4.56
N LEU A 153 -14.83 -32.21 -3.39
CA LEU A 153 -14.92 -32.92 -2.11
C LEU A 153 -16.37 -33.29 -1.75
N GLY A 154 -17.33 -32.41 -2.06
CA GLY A 154 -18.77 -32.67 -1.85
C GLY A 154 -19.32 -33.82 -2.69
N LYS A 155 -18.61 -34.27 -3.73
CA LYS A 155 -18.96 -35.46 -4.53
C LYS A 155 -18.50 -36.78 -3.89
N GLY A 156 -18.02 -36.76 -2.65
CA GLY A 156 -17.54 -37.94 -1.93
C GLY A 156 -16.22 -38.51 -2.45
N ARG A 157 -15.46 -37.72 -3.22
CA ARG A 157 -14.18 -38.15 -3.80
C ARG A 157 -13.03 -37.98 -2.81
N SER A 158 -11.95 -38.75 -3.00
CA SER A 158 -10.74 -38.59 -2.18
C SER A 158 -10.13 -37.20 -2.36
N ILE A 159 -9.46 -36.69 -1.32
CA ILE A 159 -8.83 -35.35 -1.33
C ILE A 159 -7.87 -35.22 -2.50
N LEU A 160 -7.02 -36.23 -2.74
CA LEU A 160 -6.05 -36.21 -3.83
C LEU A 160 -6.74 -36.10 -5.21
N TYR A 161 -7.85 -36.81 -5.39
CA TYR A 161 -8.64 -36.72 -6.62
C TYR A 161 -9.25 -35.32 -6.76
N ALA A 162 -9.84 -34.79 -5.69
CA ALA A 162 -10.49 -33.49 -5.70
C ALA A 162 -9.50 -32.35 -6.03
N VAL A 163 -8.29 -32.39 -5.46
CA VAL A 163 -7.20 -31.46 -5.76
C VAL A 163 -6.79 -31.58 -7.23
N ARG A 164 -6.52 -32.80 -7.72
CA ARG A 164 -6.11 -33.02 -9.12
C ARG A 164 -7.16 -32.53 -10.11
N ARG A 165 -8.44 -32.77 -9.83
CA ARG A 165 -9.55 -32.32 -10.69
C ARG A 165 -9.74 -30.81 -10.64
N SER A 166 -9.56 -30.20 -9.47
CA SER A 166 -9.63 -28.74 -9.31
C SER A 166 -8.50 -28.05 -10.05
N TYR A 167 -7.29 -28.59 -9.99
CA TYR A 167 -6.13 -28.11 -10.74
C TYR A 167 -6.35 -28.22 -12.26
N LEU A 168 -6.81 -29.37 -12.75
CA LEU A 168 -7.03 -29.60 -14.18
C LEU A 168 -8.17 -28.76 -14.79
N SER A 169 -9.07 -28.22 -13.95
CA SER A 169 -10.19 -27.38 -14.40
C SER A 169 -9.91 -25.91 -14.11
N THR A 170 -10.04 -25.50 -12.85
CA THR A 170 -9.86 -24.11 -12.43
C THR A 170 -8.39 -23.69 -12.42
N GLY A 171 -7.47 -24.58 -12.02
CA GLY A 171 -6.04 -24.26 -11.99
C GLY A 171 -5.48 -23.88 -13.37
N LYS A 172 -5.93 -24.54 -14.44
CA LYS A 172 -5.55 -24.15 -15.80
C LYS A 172 -6.02 -22.74 -16.17
N ALA A 173 -7.25 -22.38 -15.78
CA ALA A 173 -7.79 -21.05 -16.03
C ALA A 173 -7.00 -19.97 -15.28
N ILE A 174 -6.68 -20.22 -14.00
CA ILE A 174 -5.84 -19.36 -13.17
C ILE A 174 -4.48 -19.10 -13.82
N ILE A 175 -3.78 -20.14 -14.28
CA ILE A 175 -2.47 -19.98 -14.93
C ILE A 175 -2.57 -19.08 -16.18
N ILE A 176 -3.62 -19.25 -16.98
CA ILE A 176 -3.83 -18.43 -18.18
C ILE A 176 -4.09 -16.96 -17.80
N THR A 177 -4.94 -16.69 -16.82
CA THR A 177 -5.20 -15.32 -16.36
C THR A 177 -3.96 -14.68 -15.75
N THR A 178 -3.17 -15.42 -14.96
CA THR A 178 -1.90 -14.95 -14.42
C THR A 178 -0.91 -14.60 -15.54
N LEU A 179 -0.82 -15.40 -16.60
CA LEU A 179 0.06 -15.11 -17.75
C LEU A 179 -0.38 -13.86 -18.50
N ILE A 180 -1.69 -13.71 -18.75
CA ILE A 180 -2.25 -12.51 -19.39
C ILE A 180 -1.94 -11.28 -18.55
N LEU A 181 -2.16 -11.36 -17.23
CA LEU A 181 -1.95 -10.26 -16.31
C LEU A 181 -0.47 -9.90 -16.20
N SER A 182 0.41 -10.90 -16.11
CA SER A 182 1.86 -10.71 -16.14
C SER A 182 2.30 -10.04 -17.44
N GLY A 183 1.78 -10.48 -18.58
CA GLY A 183 2.01 -9.85 -19.88
C GLY A 183 1.58 -8.39 -19.90
N GLY A 184 0.40 -8.08 -19.32
CA GLY A 184 -0.08 -6.71 -19.15
C GLY A 184 0.85 -5.84 -18.32
N PHE A 185 1.26 -6.32 -17.14
CA PHE A 185 2.21 -5.59 -16.27
C PHE A 185 3.60 -5.45 -16.89
N LEU A 186 4.07 -6.43 -17.67
CA LEU A 186 5.35 -6.33 -18.38
C LEU A 186 5.40 -5.16 -19.36
N THR A 187 4.26 -4.78 -19.95
CA THR A 187 4.22 -3.59 -20.83
C THR A 187 4.57 -2.30 -20.09
N LEU A 188 4.33 -2.22 -18.78
CA LEU A 188 4.65 -1.05 -17.96
C LEU A 188 6.16 -0.82 -17.80
N ILE A 189 6.99 -1.82 -18.07
CA ILE A 189 8.46 -1.66 -18.08
C ILE A 189 8.88 -0.66 -19.17
N PHE A 190 8.15 -0.61 -20.28
CA PHE A 190 8.39 0.34 -21.37
C PHE A 190 7.77 1.72 -21.11
N SER A 191 7.03 1.88 -20.00
CA SER A 191 6.43 3.16 -19.64
C SER A 191 7.47 4.11 -19.07
N SER A 192 7.46 5.36 -19.52
CA SER A 192 8.28 6.45 -18.97
C SER A 192 7.72 7.02 -17.65
N PHE A 193 6.76 6.33 -17.01
CA PHE A 193 6.17 6.77 -15.74
C PHE A 193 7.16 6.54 -14.59
N GLY A 194 8.01 7.54 -14.32
CA GLY A 194 8.78 7.61 -13.09
C GLY A 194 7.85 7.96 -11.93
N GLY A 195 7.74 7.07 -10.94
CA GLY A 195 6.93 7.30 -9.74
C GLY A 195 7.20 8.69 -9.18
N THR A 196 6.14 9.51 -9.09
CA THR A 196 6.19 10.92 -8.72
C THR A 196 7.00 11.10 -7.43
N TYR A 197 7.96 12.04 -7.46
CA TYR A 197 8.91 12.34 -6.37
C TYR A 197 8.23 12.54 -5.01
#